data_AF-G7M0K0-F1
#
_entry.id   AF-G7M0K0-F1
#
_cell.length_a   1.000
_cell.length_b   1.000
_cell.length_c   1.000
_cell.angle_alpha   90.00
_cell.angle_beta   90.00
_cell.angle_gamma   90.00
#
_symmetry.space_group_name_H-M   'P 1'
#
loop_
_entity.id
_entity.type
_entity.pdbx_description
1 polymer ?
#
loop_
_entity_poly.entity_id
_entity_poly.type
_entity_poly.pdbx_seq_one_letter_code
_entity_poly.pdbx_strand_id
1 'polypeptide(L)' 'MVIRESIEIRREDTSIEDFKREVELLKSAGYKVFNETNDYVSFYQSTKVVDSNLLSNKRNYIYN' A
#
# COMPACT_ATOMS: atom_id res chain seq x y z
N MET A 1 0.74 7.10 -13.56
CA MET A 1 1.54 7.28 -12.32
C MET A 1 1.31 6.07 -11.41
N VAL A 2 2.30 5.61 -10.65
CA VAL A 2 2.10 4.54 -9.65
C VAL A 2 2.32 5.15 -8.27
N ILE A 3 1.29 5.13 -7.42
CA ILE A 3 1.41 5.57 -6.03
C ILE A 3 1.65 4.31 -5.19
N ARG A 4 2.66 4.38 -4.32
CA ARG A 4 2.97 3.34 -3.34
C ARG A 4 2.77 3.95 -1.96
N GLU A 5 1.94 3.33 -1.16
CA GLU A 5 1.69 3.70 0.23
C GLU A 5 2.11 2.55 1.13
N SER A 6 2.67 2.89 2.29
CA SER A 6 3.06 1.94 3.31
C SER A 6 2.44 2.30 4.64
N ILE A 7 2.00 1.27 5.38
CA ILE A 7 1.52 1.38 6.75
C ILE A 7 2.44 0.54 7.62
N GLU A 8 2.95 1.11 8.69
CA GLU A 8 3.78 0.43 9.68
C GLU A 8 3.05 0.44 11.02
N ILE A 9 2.93 -0.74 11.65
CA ILE A 9 2.29 -0.89 12.94
C ILE A 9 3.27 -1.58 13.87
N ARG A 10 3.53 -0.96 15.02
CA ARG A 10 4.35 -1.49 16.11
C ARG A 10 3.44 -1.81 17.28
N ARG A 11 3.57 -3.01 17.84
CA ARG A 11 2.91 -3.40 19.08
C ARG A 11 3.72 -2.83 20.23
N GLU A 12 3.16 -1.83 20.91
CA GLU A 12 3.74 -1.26 22.13
C GLU A 12 3.12 -1.98 23.33
N ASP A 13 2.00 -1.46 23.85
CA ASP A 13 1.35 -1.96 25.06
C ASP A 13 0.09 -2.82 24.79
N THR A 14 -0.25 -3.03 23.52
CA THR A 14 -1.43 -3.79 23.11
C THR A 14 -1.20 -5.31 23.23
N SER A 15 -2.25 -6.07 23.54
CA SER A 15 -2.21 -7.54 23.57
C SER A 15 -1.82 -8.11 22.20
N ILE A 16 -1.22 -9.30 22.17
CA ILE A 16 -0.87 -9.96 20.90
C ILE A 16 -2.15 -10.34 20.12
N GLU A 17 -3.24 -10.66 20.81
CA GLU A 17 -4.53 -10.97 20.21
C GLU A 17 -5.14 -9.76 19.50
N ASP A 18 -5.15 -8.59 20.14
CA ASP A 18 -5.68 -7.37 19.55
C ASP A 18 -4.81 -6.90 18.37
N PHE A 19 -3.48 -6.99 18.52
CA PHE A 19 -2.55 -6.68 17.42
C PHE A 19 -2.81 -7.56 16.19
N LYS A 20 -2.97 -8.87 16.39
CA LYS A 20 -3.31 -9.79 15.30
C LYS A 20 -4.67 -9.49 14.69
N ARG A 21 -5.66 -9.09 15.49
CA ARG A 21 -6.99 -8.69 14.97
C ARG A 21 -6.87 -7.50 14.03
N GLU A 22 -6.11 -6.47 14.41
CA GLU A 22 -5.89 -5.29 13.56
C GLU A 22 -5.14 -5.63 12.26
N VAL A 23 -4.11 -6.48 12.35
CA VAL A 23 -3.38 -6.99 11.18
C VAL A 23 -4.33 -7.68 10.19
N GLU A 24 -5.26 -8.51 10.68
CA GLU A 24 -6.23 -9.22 9.82
C GLU A 24 -7.26 -8.29 9.17
N LEU A 25 -7.64 -7.18 9.83
CA LEU A 25 -8.50 -6.16 9.23
C LEU A 25 -7.83 -5.50 8.01
N LEU A 26 -6.54 -5.20 8.10
CA LEU A 26 -5.78 -4.61 6.98
C LEU A 26 -5.57 -5.60 5.84
N LYS A 27 -5.27 -6.87 6.14
CA LYS A 27 -5.23 -7.93 5.12
C LYS A 27 -6.57 -8.03 4.38
N SER A 28 -7.67 -8.01 5.13
CA SER A 28 -9.03 -8.06 4.58
C SER A 28 -9.38 -6.83 3.72
N ALA A 29 -8.80 -5.67 4.02
CA ALA A 29 -8.93 -4.45 3.21
C ALA A 29 -8.06 -4.45 1.93
N GLY A 30 -7.26 -5.49 1.70
CA GLY A 30 -6.45 -5.65 0.48
C GLY A 30 -5.02 -5.12 0.59
N TYR A 31 -4.57 -4.74 1.79
CA TYR A 31 -3.16 -4.41 2.03
C TYR A 31 -2.31 -5.67 1.99
N LYS A 32 -1.11 -5.57 1.39
CA LYS A 32 -0.18 -6.69 1.30
C LYS A 32 0.88 -6.58 2.38
N VAL A 33 1.08 -7.65 3.14
CA VAL A 33 2.18 -7.73 4.12
C VAL A 33 3.52 -7.73 3.38
N PHE A 34 4.43 -6.86 3.83
CA PHE A 34 5.82 -6.81 3.37
C PHE A 34 6.77 -7.48 4.37
N ASN A 35 6.60 -7.16 5.65
CA ASN A 35 7.40 -7.71 6.75
C ASN A 35 6.50 -7.88 7.98
N GLU A 36 6.64 -9.00 8.69
CA GLU A 36 5.84 -9.35 9.86
C GLU A 36 6.73 -10.04 10.90
N THR A 37 6.66 -9.54 12.13
CA THR A 37 7.28 -10.11 13.33
C THR A 37 6.21 -10.14 14.44
N ASN A 38 6.54 -10.67 15.62
CA ASN A 38 5.58 -10.72 16.73
C ASN A 38 5.06 -9.33 17.15
N ASP A 39 5.90 -8.31 17.02
CA ASP A 39 5.63 -6.98 17.60
C ASP A 39 5.57 -5.89 16.52
N TYR A 40 5.64 -6.27 15.24
CA TYR A 40 5.68 -5.31 14.13
C TYR A 40 5.15 -5.92 12.85
N VAL A 41 4.39 -5.13 12.10
CA VAL A 41 3.98 -5.45 10.73
C VAL A 41 4.14 -4.22 9.85
N SER A 42 4.55 -4.43 8.61
CA SER A 42 4.49 -3.42 7.56
C SER A 42 3.68 -3.92 6.38
N PHE A 43 2.84 -3.03 5.88
CA PHE A 43 2.01 -3.24 4.71
C PHE A 43 2.43 -2.31 3.59
N TYR A 44 2.15 -2.73 2.36
CA TYR A 44 2.14 -1.85 1.22
C TYR A 44 0.87 -2.04 0.40
N GLN A 45 0.43 -0.95 -0.19
CA GLN A 45 -0.54 -0.96 -1.26
C GLN A 45 0.02 -0.14 -2.42
N SER A 46 -0.13 -0.68 -3.63
CA SER A 46 0.18 0.06 -4.84
C SER A 46 -1.10 0.30 -5.60
N THR A 47 -1.41 1.56 -5.87
CA THR A 47 -2.50 1.91 -6.78
C THR A 47 -1.92 2.42 -8.08
N LYS A 48 -2.44 1.89 -9.19
CA LYS A 48 -2.11 2.39 -10.53
C LYS A 48 -3.13 3.46 -10.87
N VAL A 49 -2.70 4.72 -10.82
CA VAL A 49 -3.52 5.83 -11.32
C VAL A 49 -3.44 5.78 -12.85
N VAL A 50 -4.53 5.32 -13.46
CA VAL A 50 -4.74 5.34 -14.91
C VAL A 50 -5.49 6.62 -15.24
N ASP A 51 -4.73 7.67 -15.53
CA ASP A 51 -5.27 8.90 -16.11
C ASP A 51 -5.24 8.76 -17.64
N SER A 52 -6.42 8.71 -18.26
CA SER A 52 -6.57 8.67 -19.72
C SER A 52 -6.05 9.95 -20.39
N ASN A 53 -6.06 11.10 -19.70
CA ASN A 53 -5.53 12.36 -20.20
C ASN A 53 -4.00 12.45 -20.11
N LEU A 54 -3.34 11.63 -19.30
CA LEU A 54 -1.88 11.47 -19.32
C LEU A 54 -1.40 10.61 -20.51
N LEU A 55 -2.27 9.78 -21.09
CA LEU A 55 -1.97 8.97 -22.27
C LEU A 55 -2.15 9.75 -23.59
N SER A 56 -3.05 10.73 -23.63
CA SER A 56 -3.28 11.58 -24.82
C SER A 56 -2.11 12.54 -25.10
N ASN A 57 -1.36 12.97 -24.08
CA ASN A 57 -0.17 13.80 -24.25
C ASN A 57 1.07 13.06 -24.80
N LYS A 58 1.01 11.75 -25.00
CA LYS A 58 2.14 10.98 -25.56
C LYS A 58 2.20 10.96 -27.09
N ARG A 59 1.26 11.60 -27.79
CA ARG A 59 1.18 11.62 -29.27
C ARG A 59 1.61 12.92 -29.96
N ASN A 60 2.08 13.94 -29.23
CA ASN A 60 2.45 15.23 -29.84
C ASN A 60 3.95 15.58 -29.81
N TYR A 61 4.83 14.60 -29.63
CA TYR A 61 6.27 14.79 -29.89
C TYR A 61 6.69 14.04 -31.16
N ILE A 62 6.19 14.47 -32.33
CA ILE A 62 6.86 14.24 -33.61
C ILE A 62 6.74 15.51 -34.46
N TYR A 63 7.90 15.97 -34.96
CA TYR A 63 8.22 17.11 -35.85
C TYR A 63 8.25 18.50 -35.16
N ASN A 64 9.33 19.30 -35.24
CA ASN A 64 10.37 19.46 -36.27
C ASN A 64 11.80 19.43 -35.71
#